data_AF-A0A1A3MXK5-F1
#
_entry.id   AF-A0A1A3MXK5-F1
#
_cell.length_a   1.000
_cell.length_b   1.000
_cell.length_c   1.000
_cell.angle_alpha   90.00
_cell.angle_beta   90.00
_cell.angle_gamma   90.00
#
_symmetry.space_group_name_H-M   'P 1'
#
loop_
_entity.id
_entity.type
_entity.pdbx_description
1 polymer ?
#
loop_
_entity_poly.entity_id
_entity_poly.type
_entity_poly.pdbx_seq_one_letter_code
_entity_poly.pdbx_strand_id
1 'polypeptide(L)'
;MKSRTISAVAKTALFFSVTAAVALGQAGPAEALPTRSGPTMFGDPTAAAKYWRHQNYDDCAIMSSADVVGQITGKLPSERSIIKVAQATPSVVHPGSIYVKPADKHDPDSGLGTNPGDLPTLLAHYGIHATNVDADHTGKTGLTTGMDALEQYLGSGRGVIVGLNAEMIWNQPVENTGTDGKPRSDHAVVVTGVDTANGVVHLNDSGTPKGKDEQVPMAVFVKAWATSHNFMTVTDETRKS
;
A
#
# COMPACT_ATOMS: atom_id res chain seq x y z
N MET A 1 56.37 16.19 7.61
CA MET A 1 56.06 17.26 8.60
C MET A 1 54.72 17.86 8.20
N LYS A 2 53.63 17.85 8.96
CA LYS A 2 53.36 17.84 10.41
C LYS A 2 52.16 16.90 10.66
N SER A 3 52.29 15.89 11.52
CA SER A 3 52.15 15.89 13.00
C SER A 3 50.73 15.51 13.43
N ARG A 4 50.61 14.28 13.95
CA ARG A 4 49.51 13.80 14.79
C ARG A 4 49.66 14.34 16.22
N THR A 5 48.58 14.16 17.01
CA THR A 5 48.57 14.06 18.49
C THR A 5 48.74 15.41 19.23
N ILE A 6 48.18 15.74 20.41
CA ILE A 6 47.56 15.09 21.58
C ILE A 6 46.61 16.18 22.18
N SER A 7 45.56 15.90 22.97
CA SER A 7 45.69 15.91 24.44
C SER A 7 44.36 15.58 25.11
N ALA A 8 44.38 14.50 25.89
CA ALA A 8 43.54 14.36 27.07
C ALA A 8 44.09 15.27 28.18
N VAL A 9 43.22 16.00 28.88
CA VAL A 9 43.49 16.48 30.24
C VAL A 9 42.23 16.32 31.08
N ALA A 10 42.42 15.67 32.23
CA ALA A 10 41.41 15.33 33.19
C ALA A 10 41.17 16.44 34.22
N LYS A 11 39.92 16.49 34.69
CA LYS A 11 39.41 16.79 36.05
C LYS A 11 39.94 18.03 36.81
N THR A 12 39.00 18.96 37.05
CA THR A 12 38.85 19.63 38.35
C THR A 12 37.36 19.76 38.68
N ALA A 13 36.97 19.28 39.85
CA ALA A 13 35.61 19.39 40.40
C ALA A 13 35.41 20.75 41.06
N LEU A 14 34.20 21.31 40.94
CA LEU A 14 33.70 22.33 41.86
C LEU A 14 32.23 22.05 42.17
N PHE A 15 31.96 21.90 43.47
CA PHE A 15 30.63 21.71 44.04
C PHE A 15 29.80 22.99 43.90
N PHE A 16 28.63 22.88 43.29
CA PHE A 16 27.51 23.80 43.54
C PHE A 16 26.23 22.98 43.74
N SER A 17 25.69 23.09 44.95
CA SER A 17 24.38 22.56 45.34
C SER A 17 23.28 23.35 44.63
N VAL A 18 22.57 22.71 43.70
CA VAL A 18 21.32 23.21 43.13
C VAL A 18 20.17 22.40 43.70
N THR A 19 19.31 23.09 44.44
CA THR A 19 18.06 22.61 45.01
C THR A 19 17.14 22.11 43.91
N ALA A 20 16.79 20.82 43.95
CA ALA A 20 15.78 20.23 43.07
C ALA A 20 14.37 20.53 43.59
N ALA A 21 13.61 21.33 42.85
CA ALA A 21 12.16 21.37 42.97
C ALA A 21 11.57 20.50 41.84
N VAL A 22 11.29 19.24 42.14
CA VAL A 22 10.55 18.35 41.22
C VAL A 22 9.07 18.68 41.38
N ALA A 23 8.52 19.44 40.43
CA ALA A 23 7.09 19.53 40.25
C ALA A 23 6.59 18.19 39.67
N LEU A 24 5.97 17.36 40.50
CA LEU A 24 5.22 16.19 40.06
C LEU A 24 3.94 16.67 39.37
N GLY A 25 4.04 16.95 38.07
CA GLY A 25 2.87 17.08 37.21
C GLY A 25 2.19 15.72 37.07
N GLN A 26 0.96 15.62 37.55
CA GLN A 26 0.14 14.43 37.32
C GLN A 26 -0.19 14.33 35.83
N ALA A 27 0.43 13.39 35.14
CA ALA A 27 -0.08 12.93 33.85
C ALA A 27 -1.37 12.15 34.13
N GLY A 28 -2.49 12.67 33.64
CA GLY A 28 -3.76 11.94 33.66
C GLY A 28 -3.63 10.62 32.89
N PRO A 29 -4.44 9.60 33.20
CA PRO A 29 -4.40 8.35 32.47
C PRO A 29 -4.71 8.64 30.99
N ALA A 30 -3.80 8.25 30.11
CA ALA A 30 -4.12 8.13 28.69
C ALA A 30 -5.30 7.17 28.59
N GLU A 31 -6.44 7.65 28.06
CA GLU A 31 -7.57 6.79 27.78
C GLU A 31 -7.11 5.75 26.76
N ALA A 32 -6.90 4.52 27.23
CA ALA A 32 -6.75 3.38 26.36
C ALA A 32 -8.07 3.23 25.61
N LEU A 33 -8.04 3.46 24.29
CA LEU A 33 -9.15 3.15 23.40
C LEU A 33 -9.58 1.70 23.67
N PRO A 34 -10.90 1.41 23.74
CA PRO A 34 -11.38 0.08 24.03
C PRO A 34 -10.77 -0.91 23.04
N THR A 35 -10.09 -1.92 23.56
CA THR A 35 -9.52 -3.00 22.76
C THR A 35 -10.66 -3.71 22.03
N ARG A 36 -10.73 -3.54 20.70
CA ARG A 36 -11.64 -4.32 19.85
C ARG A 36 -11.33 -5.79 20.10
N SER A 37 -12.24 -6.50 20.76
CA SER A 37 -12.10 -7.95 20.99
C SER A 37 -12.35 -8.66 19.67
N GLY A 38 -11.29 -8.85 18.88
CA GLY A 38 -11.31 -9.44 17.54
C GLY A 38 -9.91 -9.87 17.09
N PRO A 39 -9.75 -10.42 15.87
CA PRO A 39 -8.45 -10.73 15.31
C PRO A 39 -7.56 -9.49 15.35
N THR A 40 -6.35 -9.63 15.91
CA THR A 40 -5.37 -8.54 15.89
C THR A 40 -4.72 -8.38 14.52
N MET A 41 -4.75 -9.44 13.70
CA MET A 41 -4.28 -9.46 12.31
C MET A 41 -5.41 -9.98 11.42
N PHE A 42 -5.81 -9.16 10.44
CA PHE A 42 -6.67 -9.59 9.34
C PHE A 42 -5.81 -9.84 8.10
N GLY A 43 -5.97 -10.98 7.44
CA GLY A 43 -5.12 -11.39 6.33
C GLY A 43 -3.90 -12.21 6.77
N ASP A 44 -2.95 -12.40 5.84
CA ASP A 44 -1.72 -13.17 6.10
C ASP A 44 -0.59 -12.54 5.28
N PRO A 45 0.04 -11.47 5.81
CA PRO A 45 1.08 -10.76 5.10
C PRO A 45 2.30 -11.63 4.81
N THR A 46 2.66 -12.55 5.72
CA THR A 46 3.80 -13.46 5.53
C THR A 46 3.57 -14.40 4.36
N ALA A 47 2.38 -15.01 4.25
CA ALA A 47 2.07 -15.89 3.12
C ALA A 47 1.96 -15.13 1.80
N ALA A 48 1.44 -13.90 1.82
CA ALA A 48 1.27 -13.07 0.63
C ALA A 48 2.60 -12.47 0.13
N ALA A 49 3.55 -12.17 1.02
CA ALA A 49 4.84 -11.53 0.68
C ALA A 49 5.66 -12.28 -0.38
N LYS A 50 5.46 -13.59 -0.55
CA LYS A 50 6.15 -14.38 -1.58
C LYS A 50 5.67 -14.07 -3.01
N TYR A 51 4.52 -13.43 -3.16
CA TYR A 51 3.94 -13.07 -4.46
C TYR A 51 4.33 -11.67 -4.94
N TRP A 52 4.92 -10.87 -4.06
CA TRP A 52 5.47 -9.56 -4.40
C TRP A 52 6.57 -9.65 -5.47
N ARG A 53 6.57 -8.70 -6.39
CA ARG A 53 7.66 -8.40 -7.32
C ARG A 53 7.74 -6.90 -7.56
N HIS A 54 8.98 -6.39 -7.62
CA HIS A 54 9.24 -5.02 -8.05
C HIS A 54 8.86 -4.82 -9.52
N GLN A 55 8.22 -3.69 -9.83
CA GLN A 55 7.91 -3.28 -11.19
C GLN A 55 9.13 -2.69 -11.90
N ASN A 56 9.14 -2.73 -13.23
CA ASN A 56 10.17 -2.11 -14.08
C ASN A 56 9.60 -1.05 -15.02
N TYR A 57 8.30 -0.81 -14.98
CA TYR A 57 7.58 0.18 -15.78
C TYR A 57 6.52 0.87 -14.91
N ASP A 58 5.87 1.89 -15.43
CA ASP A 58 4.60 2.42 -14.92
C ASP A 58 3.48 1.37 -15.09
N ASP A 59 3.46 0.34 -14.23
CA ASP A 59 2.54 -0.79 -14.31
C ASP A 59 2.12 -1.34 -12.92
N CYS A 60 2.14 -0.50 -11.88
CA CYS A 60 1.81 -0.86 -10.49
C CYS A 60 0.49 -1.63 -10.34
N ALA A 61 -0.55 -1.22 -11.08
CA ALA A 61 -1.86 -1.84 -11.10
C ALA A 61 -1.84 -3.26 -11.71
N ILE A 62 -1.02 -3.46 -12.74
CA ILE A 62 -0.80 -4.76 -13.38
C ILE A 62 0.03 -5.66 -12.46
N MET A 63 1.06 -5.12 -11.81
CA MET A 63 1.89 -5.88 -10.88
C MET A 63 1.13 -6.26 -9.61
N SER A 64 0.26 -5.40 -9.11
CA SER A 64 -0.70 -5.73 -8.06
C SER A 64 -1.67 -6.83 -8.49
N SER A 65 -2.11 -6.83 -9.75
CA SER A 65 -2.92 -7.92 -10.31
C SER A 65 -2.15 -9.23 -10.37
N ALA A 66 -0.87 -9.21 -10.77
CA ALA A 66 -0.02 -10.40 -10.79
C ALA A 66 0.14 -11.01 -9.39
N ASP A 67 0.36 -10.17 -8.39
CA ASP A 67 0.45 -10.59 -6.99
C ASP A 67 -0.85 -11.27 -6.54
N VAL A 68 -2.01 -10.62 -6.75
CA VAL A 68 -3.32 -11.21 -6.42
C VAL A 68 -3.57 -12.53 -7.17
N VAL A 69 -3.20 -12.63 -8.45
CA VAL A 69 -3.26 -13.91 -9.19
C VAL A 69 -2.41 -14.98 -8.50
N GLY A 70 -1.20 -14.61 -8.06
CA GLY A 70 -0.33 -15.48 -7.28
C GLY A 70 -0.98 -15.95 -5.99
N GLN A 71 -1.59 -15.04 -5.23
CA GLN A 71 -2.28 -15.33 -3.97
C GLN A 71 -3.44 -16.30 -4.16
N ILE A 72 -4.31 -16.05 -5.13
CA ILE A 72 -5.54 -16.85 -5.33
C ILE A 72 -5.25 -18.20 -5.99
N THR A 73 -4.35 -18.24 -6.98
CA THR A 73 -4.13 -19.43 -7.80
C THR A 73 -2.91 -20.25 -7.40
N GLY A 74 -2.02 -19.67 -6.58
CA GLY A 74 -0.68 -20.20 -6.30
C GLY A 74 0.32 -20.00 -7.45
N LYS A 75 -0.08 -19.40 -8.58
CA LYS A 75 0.73 -19.26 -9.79
C LYS A 75 0.94 -17.79 -10.12
N LEU A 76 2.10 -17.26 -9.70
CA LEU A 76 2.49 -15.88 -9.96
C LEU A 76 2.89 -15.69 -11.44
N PRO A 77 2.15 -14.92 -12.26
CA PRO A 77 2.62 -14.54 -13.57
C PRO A 77 3.87 -13.66 -13.46
N SER A 78 4.75 -13.74 -14.45
CA SER A 78 5.82 -12.75 -14.61
C SER A 78 5.23 -11.41 -15.09
N GLU A 79 5.90 -10.31 -14.75
CA GLU A 79 5.58 -8.96 -15.26
C GLU A 79 5.38 -8.97 -16.79
N ARG A 80 6.36 -9.51 -17.54
CA ARG A 80 6.27 -9.65 -19.00
C ARG A 80 5.02 -10.40 -19.46
N SER A 81 4.62 -11.47 -18.75
CA SER A 81 3.43 -12.24 -19.14
C SER A 81 2.13 -11.48 -18.87
N ILE A 82 2.01 -10.80 -17.74
CA ILE A 82 0.78 -10.08 -17.42
C ILE A 82 0.65 -8.78 -18.22
N ILE A 83 1.76 -8.09 -18.51
CA ILE A 83 1.80 -6.99 -19.47
C ILE A 83 1.30 -7.46 -20.83
N LYS A 84 1.75 -8.62 -21.32
CA LYS A 84 1.31 -9.14 -22.62
C LYS A 84 -0.20 -9.40 -22.65
N VAL A 85 -0.77 -9.89 -21.55
CA VAL A 85 -2.23 -10.04 -21.41
C VAL A 85 -2.90 -8.67 -21.46
N ALA A 86 -2.47 -7.72 -20.62
CA ALA A 86 -3.05 -6.38 -20.58
C ALA A 86 -2.96 -5.62 -21.92
N GLN A 87 -1.88 -5.78 -22.67
CA GLN A 87 -1.72 -5.20 -24.01
C GLN A 87 -2.63 -5.85 -25.07
N ALA A 88 -2.98 -7.13 -24.89
CA ALA A 88 -3.85 -7.87 -25.81
C ALA A 88 -5.34 -7.76 -25.46
N THR A 89 -5.67 -7.28 -24.26
CA THR A 89 -7.04 -7.14 -23.78
C THR A 89 -7.54 -5.72 -24.01
N PRO A 90 -8.66 -5.52 -24.73
CA PRO A 90 -9.30 -4.21 -24.84
C PRO A 90 -9.71 -3.66 -23.47
N SER A 91 -9.50 -2.36 -23.25
CA SER A 91 -10.04 -1.67 -22.07
C SER A 91 -11.57 -1.58 -22.17
N VAL A 92 -12.23 -1.70 -21.02
CA VAL A 92 -13.68 -1.47 -20.87
C VAL A 92 -13.98 -0.02 -20.46
N VAL A 93 -12.96 0.78 -20.14
CA VAL A 93 -13.10 2.16 -19.66
C VAL A 93 -12.79 3.18 -20.77
N HIS A 94 -11.88 2.85 -21.69
CA HIS A 94 -11.47 3.74 -22.77
C HIS A 94 -11.16 2.97 -24.05
N PRO A 95 -11.09 3.64 -25.23
CA PRO A 95 -10.59 3.00 -26.43
C PRO A 95 -9.14 2.51 -26.27
N GLY A 96 -8.82 1.36 -26.86
CA GLY A 96 -7.48 0.77 -26.83
C GLY A 96 -7.36 -0.43 -25.90
N SER A 97 -6.12 -0.80 -25.57
CA SER A 97 -5.81 -1.89 -24.63
C SER A 97 -5.81 -1.41 -23.17
N ILE A 98 -5.93 -2.34 -22.23
CA ILE A 98 -5.82 -2.08 -20.77
C ILE A 98 -4.48 -1.40 -20.44
N TYR A 99 -3.42 -1.79 -21.14
CA TYR A 99 -2.10 -1.23 -20.94
C TYR A 99 -1.37 -0.99 -22.24
N VAL A 100 -0.57 0.07 -22.26
CA VAL A 100 0.41 0.36 -23.28
C VAL A 100 1.72 0.71 -22.56
N LYS A 101 2.81 0.04 -22.92
CA LYS A 101 4.12 0.37 -22.35
C LYS A 101 4.50 1.81 -22.70
N PRO A 102 5.22 2.52 -21.82
CA PRO A 102 5.79 3.82 -22.14
C PRO A 102 6.54 3.79 -23.47
N ALA A 103 6.31 4.82 -24.29
CA ALA A 103 6.95 4.95 -25.60
C ALA A 103 8.41 5.41 -25.47
N ASP A 104 8.71 6.20 -24.43
CA ASP A 104 10.07 6.57 -24.09
C ASP A 104 10.79 5.36 -23.50
N LYS A 105 11.92 4.99 -24.11
CA LYS A 105 12.74 3.85 -23.66
C LYS A 105 13.74 4.23 -22.57
N HIS A 106 13.91 5.52 -22.32
CA HIS A 106 14.79 6.07 -21.30
C HIS A 106 14.04 6.44 -20.03
N ASP A 107 12.71 6.52 -20.09
CA ASP A 107 11.83 6.78 -18.97
C ASP A 107 10.74 5.70 -18.90
N PRO A 108 10.98 4.60 -18.16
CA PRO A 108 10.00 3.51 -18.03
C PRO A 108 8.76 3.91 -17.21
N ASP A 109 8.75 5.10 -16.61
CA ASP A 109 7.64 5.61 -15.81
C ASP A 109 6.81 6.67 -16.56
N SER A 110 7.19 7.00 -17.80
CA SER A 110 6.49 7.96 -18.68
C SER A 110 5.17 7.46 -19.28
N GLY A 111 4.61 6.39 -18.71
CA GLY A 111 3.38 5.75 -19.17
C GLY A 111 2.11 6.52 -18.80
N LEU A 112 0.97 5.89 -19.07
CA LEU A 112 -0.35 6.33 -18.56
C LEU A 112 -0.91 5.34 -17.53
N GLY A 113 -0.10 4.38 -17.11
CA GLY A 113 -0.48 3.29 -16.23
C GLY A 113 -1.62 2.45 -16.79
N THR A 114 -2.44 1.95 -15.87
CA THR A 114 -3.67 1.21 -16.17
C THR A 114 -4.82 1.87 -15.44
N ASN A 115 -5.95 2.06 -16.12
CA ASN A 115 -7.15 2.55 -15.45
C ASN A 115 -7.65 1.48 -14.46
N PRO A 116 -7.87 1.80 -13.16
CA PRO A 116 -8.33 0.82 -12.19
C PRO A 116 -9.65 0.13 -12.54
N GLY A 117 -10.49 0.77 -13.37
CA GLY A 117 -11.72 0.18 -13.92
C GLY A 117 -11.50 -1.09 -14.77
N ASP A 118 -10.29 -1.29 -15.29
CA ASP A 118 -9.92 -2.47 -16.08
C ASP A 118 -9.39 -3.65 -15.25
N LEU A 119 -9.12 -3.45 -13.95
CA LEU A 119 -8.56 -4.50 -13.09
C LEU A 119 -9.43 -5.76 -13.02
N PRO A 120 -10.76 -5.68 -12.87
CA PRO A 120 -11.63 -6.87 -12.94
C PRO A 120 -11.49 -7.63 -14.26
N THR A 121 -11.43 -6.92 -15.40
CA THR A 121 -11.29 -7.53 -16.73
C THR A 121 -9.95 -8.25 -16.86
N LEU A 122 -8.87 -7.65 -16.34
CA LEU A 122 -7.54 -8.27 -16.34
C LEU A 122 -7.51 -9.53 -15.45
N LEU A 123 -8.06 -9.45 -14.24
CA LEU A 123 -8.14 -10.59 -13.31
C LEU A 123 -9.01 -11.73 -13.86
N ALA A 124 -10.09 -11.41 -14.57
CA ALA A 124 -10.98 -12.41 -15.18
C ALA A 124 -10.25 -13.30 -16.21
N HIS A 125 -9.21 -12.79 -16.89
CA HIS A 125 -8.36 -13.60 -17.77
C HIS A 125 -7.67 -14.75 -17.02
N TYR A 126 -7.44 -14.60 -15.72
CA TYR A 126 -6.85 -15.62 -14.85
C TYR A 126 -7.91 -16.46 -14.11
N GLY A 127 -9.19 -16.29 -14.44
CA GLY A 127 -10.30 -16.98 -13.78
C GLY A 127 -10.61 -16.46 -12.38
N ILE A 128 -10.30 -15.19 -12.12
CA ILE A 128 -10.56 -14.51 -10.85
C ILE A 128 -11.60 -13.43 -11.11
N HIS A 129 -12.77 -13.53 -10.47
CA HIS A 129 -13.78 -12.50 -10.52
C HIS A 129 -13.45 -11.44 -9.48
N ALA A 130 -13.62 -10.18 -9.85
CA ALA A 130 -13.37 -9.09 -8.92
C ALA A 130 -14.36 -7.95 -9.16
N THR A 131 -14.59 -7.19 -8.09
CA THR A 131 -15.47 -6.03 -8.11
C THR A 131 -14.72 -4.82 -7.59
N ASN A 132 -14.82 -3.71 -8.32
CA ASN A 132 -14.33 -2.42 -7.88
C ASN A 132 -15.36 -1.73 -6.99
N VAL A 133 -14.91 -1.08 -5.93
CA VAL A 133 -15.76 -0.25 -5.07
C VAL A 133 -14.95 0.91 -4.51
N ASP A 134 -15.59 2.06 -4.38
CA ASP A 134 -15.07 3.26 -3.72
C ASP A 134 -16.20 3.89 -2.86
N ALA A 135 -15.89 4.99 -2.18
CA ALA A 135 -16.82 5.66 -1.28
C ALA A 135 -18.06 6.21 -2.02
N ASP A 136 -17.88 6.67 -3.27
CA ASP A 136 -18.91 7.32 -4.08
C ASP A 136 -19.88 6.31 -4.73
N HIS A 137 -19.45 5.06 -4.83
CA HIS A 137 -20.19 3.97 -5.47
C HIS A 137 -20.67 2.88 -4.50
N THR A 138 -20.50 3.08 -3.18
CA THR A 138 -21.03 2.16 -2.16
C THR A 138 -22.52 1.90 -2.35
N GLY A 139 -22.93 0.63 -2.25
CA GLY A 139 -24.33 0.19 -2.41
C GLY A 139 -24.78 -0.06 -3.86
N LYS A 140 -24.04 0.40 -4.89
CA LYS A 140 -24.33 0.07 -6.29
C LYS A 140 -23.73 -1.27 -6.72
N THR A 141 -22.62 -1.66 -6.10
CA THR A 141 -21.83 -2.85 -6.46
C THR A 141 -22.11 -4.05 -5.55
N GLY A 142 -22.91 -3.85 -4.49
CA GLY A 142 -23.11 -4.85 -3.43
C GLY A 142 -21.93 -4.97 -2.45
N LEU A 143 -20.82 -4.27 -2.71
CA LEU A 143 -19.68 -4.15 -1.80
C LEU A 143 -19.66 -2.78 -1.10
N THR A 144 -18.99 -2.74 0.05
CA THR A 144 -18.64 -1.51 0.77
C THR A 144 -17.12 -1.30 0.76
N THR A 145 -16.70 -0.06 0.99
CA THR A 145 -15.30 0.32 1.21
C THR A 145 -15.08 0.81 2.64
N GLY A 146 -13.83 1.08 3.03
CA GLY A 146 -13.40 1.52 4.36
C GLY A 146 -12.69 0.42 5.14
N MET A 147 -12.08 0.80 6.28
CA MET A 147 -11.24 -0.11 7.08
C MET A 147 -12.00 -1.35 7.56
N ASP A 148 -13.23 -1.19 8.07
CA ASP A 148 -14.03 -2.32 8.54
C ASP A 148 -14.32 -3.33 7.40
N ALA A 149 -14.56 -2.85 6.17
CA ALA A 149 -14.78 -3.70 5.00
C ALA A 149 -13.48 -4.37 4.54
N LEU A 150 -12.37 -3.62 4.51
CA LEU A 150 -11.03 -4.12 4.20
C LEU A 150 -10.63 -5.27 5.14
N GLU A 151 -10.81 -5.08 6.45
CA GLU A 151 -10.57 -6.11 7.47
C GLU A 151 -11.39 -7.38 7.21
N GLN A 152 -12.68 -7.25 6.87
CA GLN A 152 -13.54 -8.40 6.54
C GLN A 152 -13.08 -9.14 5.29
N TYR A 153 -12.74 -8.42 4.21
CA TYR A 153 -12.27 -9.04 2.96
C TYR A 153 -10.96 -9.79 3.19
N LEU A 154 -10.00 -9.19 3.88
CA LEU A 154 -8.73 -9.83 4.22
C LEU A 154 -8.91 -11.04 5.14
N GLY A 155 -9.76 -10.91 6.17
CA GLY A 155 -10.09 -11.98 7.12
C GLY A 155 -10.81 -13.17 6.49
N SER A 156 -11.57 -12.93 5.40
CA SER A 156 -12.18 -13.99 4.59
C SER A 156 -11.25 -14.59 3.54
N GLY A 157 -10.01 -14.10 3.43
CA GLY A 157 -9.01 -14.61 2.50
C GLY A 157 -9.12 -14.06 1.08
N ARG A 158 -9.98 -13.05 0.83
CA ARG A 158 -10.08 -12.37 -0.47
C ARG A 158 -8.83 -11.54 -0.76
N GLY A 159 -8.47 -11.40 -2.04
CA GLY A 159 -7.41 -10.50 -2.49
C GLY A 159 -7.94 -9.07 -2.62
N VAL A 160 -7.14 -8.08 -2.22
CA VAL A 160 -7.52 -6.66 -2.25
C VAL A 160 -6.39 -5.81 -2.85
N ILE A 161 -6.70 -5.12 -3.94
CA ILE A 161 -5.86 -4.06 -4.52
C ILE A 161 -6.49 -2.73 -4.14
N VAL A 162 -5.69 -1.74 -3.73
CA VAL A 162 -6.17 -0.38 -3.45
C VAL A 162 -5.45 0.64 -4.32
N GLY A 163 -6.14 1.72 -4.65
CA GLY A 163 -5.52 2.91 -5.24
C GLY A 163 -5.18 3.91 -4.13
N LEU A 164 -3.97 4.46 -4.09
CA LEU A 164 -3.57 5.49 -3.13
C LEU A 164 -2.59 6.47 -3.77
N ASN A 165 -2.12 7.45 -3.00
CA ASN A 165 -1.02 8.32 -3.40
C ASN A 165 0.31 7.73 -2.90
N ALA A 166 1.25 7.48 -3.81
CA ALA A 166 2.51 6.79 -3.52
C ALA A 166 3.43 7.60 -2.60
N GLU A 167 3.58 8.90 -2.87
CA GLU A 167 4.52 9.76 -2.12
C GLU A 167 4.16 9.82 -0.63
N MET A 168 2.88 9.75 -0.31
CA MET A 168 2.42 9.70 1.08
C MET A 168 2.87 8.45 1.83
N ILE A 169 2.81 7.27 1.23
CA ILE A 169 3.24 6.03 1.90
C ILE A 169 4.76 5.89 1.91
N TRP A 170 5.44 6.43 0.89
CA TRP A 170 6.91 6.48 0.82
C TRP A 170 7.54 7.61 1.64
N ASN A 171 6.71 8.40 2.34
CA ASN A 171 7.11 9.58 3.12
C ASN A 171 7.98 10.55 2.30
N GLN A 172 7.54 10.82 1.07
CA GLN A 172 8.11 11.78 0.14
C GLN A 172 7.23 13.04 0.04
N PRO A 173 7.79 14.16 -0.47
CA PRO A 173 6.97 15.30 -0.86
C PRO A 173 5.90 14.87 -1.88
N VAL A 174 4.66 15.27 -1.67
CA VAL A 174 3.57 14.98 -2.60
C VAL A 174 3.67 15.93 -3.79
N GLU A 175 3.90 15.37 -4.98
CA GLU A 175 3.98 16.13 -6.23
C GLU A 175 2.69 15.95 -7.04
N ASN A 176 2.11 14.75 -7.02
CA ASN A 176 0.86 14.47 -7.71
C ASN A 176 -0.34 15.12 -7.00
N THR A 177 -0.69 16.32 -7.47
CA THR A 177 -1.79 17.12 -6.95
C THR A 177 -2.75 17.55 -8.06
N GLY A 178 -4.03 17.67 -7.71
CA GLY A 178 -5.03 18.27 -8.57
C GLY A 178 -4.82 19.78 -8.71
N THR A 179 -5.58 20.42 -9.60
CA THR A 179 -5.57 21.89 -9.75
C THR A 179 -6.02 22.64 -8.50
N ASP A 180 -6.65 21.93 -7.55
CA ASP A 180 -7.03 22.43 -6.22
C ASP A 180 -5.91 22.30 -5.17
N GLY A 181 -4.72 21.85 -5.58
CA GLY A 181 -3.55 21.63 -4.72
C GLY A 181 -3.68 20.44 -3.77
N LYS A 182 -4.73 19.61 -3.92
CA LYS A 182 -4.91 18.42 -3.08
C LYS A 182 -4.24 17.20 -3.71
N PRO A 183 -3.64 16.30 -2.91
CA PRO A 183 -3.09 15.04 -3.40
C PRO A 183 -4.09 14.24 -4.26
N ARG A 184 -3.57 13.49 -5.22
CA ARG A 184 -4.33 12.55 -6.06
C ARG A 184 -3.71 11.17 -5.97
N SER A 185 -4.55 10.15 -6.16
CA SER A 185 -4.06 8.78 -6.26
C SER A 185 -3.38 8.57 -7.62
N ASP A 186 -2.25 7.89 -7.61
CA ASP A 186 -1.42 7.51 -8.76
C ASP A 186 -0.94 6.08 -8.69
N HIS A 187 -1.09 5.41 -7.55
CA HIS A 187 -0.42 4.15 -7.29
C HIS A 187 -1.40 3.07 -6.84
N ALA A 188 -1.14 1.85 -7.28
CA ALA A 188 -1.93 0.69 -6.93
C ALA A 188 -1.05 -0.33 -6.20
N VAL A 189 -1.49 -0.76 -5.03
CA VAL A 189 -0.78 -1.71 -4.16
C VAL A 189 -1.72 -2.80 -3.68
N VAL A 190 -1.15 -3.94 -3.27
CA VAL A 190 -1.92 -5.02 -2.65
C VAL A 190 -1.89 -4.88 -1.15
N VAL A 191 -3.05 -4.85 -0.51
CA VAL A 191 -3.14 -4.94 0.96
C VAL A 191 -3.09 -6.42 1.33
N THR A 192 -2.10 -6.80 2.14
CA THR A 192 -1.85 -8.20 2.51
C THR A 192 -2.25 -8.50 3.97
N GLY A 193 -2.31 -7.45 4.80
CA GLY A 193 -2.85 -7.55 6.14
C GLY A 193 -3.14 -6.23 6.84
N VAL A 194 -3.97 -6.29 7.88
CA VAL A 194 -4.26 -5.16 8.79
C VAL A 194 -3.97 -5.63 10.22
N ASP A 195 -2.95 -5.05 10.84
CA ASP A 195 -2.59 -5.25 12.24
C ASP A 195 -3.23 -4.15 13.09
N THR A 196 -4.37 -4.47 13.70
CA THR A 196 -5.11 -3.54 14.55
C THR A 196 -4.47 -3.36 15.92
N ALA A 197 -3.63 -4.30 16.38
CA ALA A 197 -2.94 -4.17 17.66
C ALA A 197 -1.78 -3.18 17.59
N ASN A 198 -1.06 -3.15 16.47
CA ASN A 198 0.07 -2.26 16.24
C ASN A 198 -0.28 -1.02 15.40
N GLY A 199 -1.49 -0.95 14.85
CA GLY A 199 -1.92 0.17 14.01
C GLY A 199 -1.15 0.22 12.69
N VAL A 200 -0.94 -0.93 12.05
CA VAL A 200 -0.14 -1.10 10.83
C VAL A 200 -0.97 -1.75 9.73
N VAL A 201 -0.77 -1.29 8.50
CA VAL A 201 -1.27 -1.96 7.29
C VAL A 201 -0.06 -2.54 6.56
N HIS A 202 -0.16 -3.82 6.22
CA HIS A 202 0.86 -4.55 5.48
C HIS A 202 0.54 -4.53 3.98
N LEU A 203 1.52 -4.16 3.18
CA LEU A 203 1.39 -3.98 1.74
C LEU A 203 2.40 -4.84 0.99
N ASN A 204 2.00 -5.29 -0.20
CA ASN A 204 2.94 -5.62 -1.26
C ASN A 204 2.90 -4.46 -2.27
N ASP A 205 3.94 -3.63 -2.25
CA ASP A 205 4.10 -2.45 -3.10
C ASP A 205 5.15 -2.70 -4.19
N SER A 206 4.72 -2.86 -5.44
CA SER A 206 5.66 -3.10 -6.55
C SER A 206 6.54 -1.89 -6.89
N GLY A 207 6.16 -0.68 -6.49
CA GLY A 207 6.79 0.59 -6.87
C GLY A 207 8.09 0.90 -6.12
N THR A 208 8.47 0.08 -5.15
CA THR A 208 9.73 0.25 -4.40
C THR A 208 10.44 -1.08 -4.20
N PRO A 209 11.78 -1.18 -4.31
CA PRO A 209 12.52 -2.42 -4.09
C PRO A 209 12.38 -3.01 -2.68
N LYS A 210 11.82 -2.24 -1.73
CA LYS A 210 11.55 -2.64 -0.35
C LYS A 210 10.07 -2.92 -0.08
N GLY A 211 9.23 -2.96 -1.11
CA GLY A 211 7.78 -3.01 -0.96
C GLY A 211 7.21 -4.39 -0.60
N LYS A 212 8.07 -5.40 -0.39
CA LYS A 212 7.65 -6.72 0.07
C LYS A 212 7.31 -6.67 1.55
N ASP A 213 6.04 -6.91 1.89
CA ASP A 213 5.51 -6.76 3.25
C ASP A 213 5.87 -5.39 3.88
N GLU A 214 5.67 -4.33 3.10
CA GLU A 214 5.86 -2.97 3.57
C GLU A 214 4.84 -2.64 4.65
N GLN A 215 5.34 -2.14 5.79
CA GLN A 215 4.52 -1.81 6.95
C GLN A 215 4.29 -0.30 6.99
N VAL A 216 3.06 0.10 6.71
CA VAL A 216 2.65 1.51 6.71
C VAL A 216 1.82 1.78 7.97
N PRO A 217 2.09 2.85 8.73
CA PRO A 217 1.21 3.26 9.82
C PRO A 217 -0.22 3.45 9.31
N MET A 218 -1.20 2.87 9.99
CA MET A 218 -2.59 2.84 9.53
C MET A 218 -3.16 4.24 9.26
N ALA A 219 -2.79 5.23 10.07
CA ALA A 219 -3.19 6.63 9.84
C ALA A 219 -2.63 7.21 8.53
N VAL A 220 -1.41 6.83 8.13
CA VAL A 220 -0.79 7.23 6.86
C VAL A 220 -1.50 6.52 5.71
N PHE A 221 -1.71 5.21 5.82
CA PHE A 221 -2.43 4.42 4.83
C PHE A 221 -3.82 4.99 4.54
N VAL A 222 -4.65 5.21 5.58
CA VAL A 222 -6.00 5.75 5.42
C VAL A 222 -5.99 7.11 4.74
N LYS A 223 -5.03 7.98 5.09
CA LYS A 223 -4.91 9.31 4.47
C LYS A 223 -4.52 9.22 2.99
N ALA A 224 -3.59 8.32 2.64
CA ALA A 224 -3.16 8.10 1.26
C ALA A 224 -4.26 7.43 0.43
N TRP A 225 -4.96 6.46 1.00
CA TRP A 225 -6.08 5.75 0.38
C TRP A 225 -7.29 6.65 0.13
N ALA A 226 -7.55 7.61 1.02
CA ALA A 226 -8.62 8.59 0.83
C ALA A 226 -8.46 9.44 -0.46
N THR A 227 -7.25 9.54 -1.02
CA THR A 227 -7.01 10.26 -2.29
C THR A 227 -7.64 9.58 -3.51
N SER A 228 -8.01 8.30 -3.40
CA SER A 228 -8.75 7.55 -4.40
C SER A 228 -10.22 7.35 -4.02
N HIS A 229 -10.74 8.12 -3.05
CA HIS A 229 -12.08 7.90 -2.48
C HIS A 229 -12.20 6.50 -1.84
N ASN A 230 -11.12 6.00 -1.25
CA ASN A 230 -11.03 4.65 -0.70
C ASN A 230 -11.31 3.58 -1.77
N PHE A 231 -10.77 3.73 -2.98
CA PHE A 231 -10.94 2.74 -4.04
C PHE A 231 -10.29 1.39 -3.67
N MET A 232 -11.00 0.30 -3.92
CA MET A 232 -10.47 -1.05 -3.87
C MET A 232 -11.02 -1.93 -5.00
N THR A 233 -10.20 -2.86 -5.48
CA THR A 233 -10.61 -4.02 -6.27
C THR A 233 -10.56 -5.24 -5.37
N VAL A 234 -11.68 -5.94 -5.21
CA VAL A 234 -11.80 -7.09 -4.30
C VAL A 234 -12.17 -8.34 -5.08
N THR A 235 -11.43 -9.43 -4.90
CA THR A 235 -11.71 -10.72 -5.57
C THR A 235 -12.90 -11.42 -4.95
N ASP A 236 -13.72 -12.13 -5.70
CA ASP A 236 -14.77 -13.00 -5.15
C ASP A 236 -14.16 -14.31 -4.63
N GLU A 237 -13.10 -14.78 -5.28
CA GLU A 237 -12.34 -15.93 -4.82
C GLU A 237 -11.52 -15.62 -3.56
N THR A 238 -11.31 -16.66 -2.76
CA THR A 238 -10.47 -16.61 -1.56
C THR A 238 -9.20 -17.43 -1.79
N ARG A 239 -8.12 -17.05 -1.10
CA ARG A 239 -6.88 -17.81 -1.04
C ARG A 239 -7.18 -19.24 -0.54
N LYS A 240 -6.48 -20.22 -1.11
CA LYS A 240 -6.53 -21.61 -0.62
C LYS A 240 -5.70 -21.71 0.67
N SER A 241 -6.32 -22.22 1.72
CA SER A 241 -5.69 -22.53 3.01
C SER A 241 -4.69 -23.68 2.91
#